data_AF-B0WYG7-F1
#
_entry.id   AF-B0WYG7-F1
#
_cell.length_a   1.000
_cell.length_b   1.000
_cell.length_c   1.000
_cell.angle_alpha   90.00
_cell.angle_beta   90.00
_cell.angle_gamma   90.00
#
_symmetry.space_group_name_H-M   'P 1'
#
loop_
_entity.id
_entity.type
_entity.pdbx_description
1 polymer ?
#
loop_
_entity_poly.entity_id
_entity_poly.type
_entity_poly.pdbx_seq_one_letter_code
_entity_poly.pdbx_strand_id
1 'polypeptide(L)'
;MQEANRPGPEEMRRNPERAFLQHMAFGGNPVDLILNLAQARANQGEQSSSGTTTGGSTSGNSGQSNTGSSNNRTAARSRQNSPAVQRRTRRRSRHEPDPSSETNEDVQDIRDVAYHFVRRLTRFVRLGGIGQYVTDQTGIQRANVFYEGCSEHQDRRCSVPGHHAAHVVRVRINGDVEIEFPEIFEPLRTFVGHTHFVPQYANVWRGLGGEIDRIQERFLQEISTVDFRGGMTSRVEDILRRLKQAFLDALGSAVRSGRYNAQQVRDLNEVIEAIREITIRELFEKGRDGLNYILLNM
;
A
#
# COMPACT_ATOMS: atom_id res chain seq x y z
N MET A 1 -28.96 -3.74 -37.74
CA MET A 1 -29.13 -2.31 -37.42
C MET A 1 -28.89 -2.08 -35.92
N GLN A 2 -27.64 -1.97 -35.44
CA GLN A 2 -27.33 -1.54 -34.06
C GLN A 2 -25.92 -0.89 -33.96
N GLU A 3 -25.52 -0.02 -34.90
CA GLU A 3 -24.24 0.71 -34.80
C GLU A 3 -24.39 2.15 -34.26
N ALA A 4 -25.60 2.59 -33.90
CA ALA A 4 -25.89 4.01 -33.72
C ALA A 4 -25.54 4.63 -32.34
N ASN A 5 -24.98 3.89 -31.38
CA ASN A 5 -24.80 4.41 -30.00
C ASN A 5 -23.42 4.14 -29.37
N ARG A 6 -22.36 4.01 -30.18
CA ARG A 6 -20.99 4.04 -29.62
C ARG A 6 -20.58 5.49 -29.34
N PRO A 7 -20.10 5.82 -28.12
CA PRO A 7 -19.66 7.17 -27.80
C PRO A 7 -18.53 7.57 -28.75
N GLY A 8 -18.68 8.72 -29.39
CA GLY A 8 -17.70 9.23 -30.35
C GLY A 8 -16.38 9.61 -29.67
N PRO A 9 -15.28 9.77 -30.43
CA PRO A 9 -13.97 10.13 -29.88
C PRO A 9 -13.99 11.43 -29.06
N GLU A 10 -14.89 12.37 -29.38
CA GLU A 10 -15.06 13.60 -28.61
C GLU A 10 -15.78 13.38 -27.27
N GLU A 11 -16.72 12.45 -27.19
CA GLU A 11 -17.44 12.15 -25.94
C GLU A 11 -16.53 11.41 -24.95
N MET A 12 -15.68 10.51 -25.45
CA MET A 12 -14.60 9.88 -24.65
C MET A 12 -13.61 10.89 -24.09
N ARG A 13 -13.39 12.02 -24.79
CA ARG A 13 -12.49 13.09 -24.33
C ARG A 13 -13.13 13.98 -23.28
N ARG A 14 -14.42 14.33 -23.43
CA ARG A 14 -15.10 15.28 -22.54
C ARG A 14 -15.58 14.66 -21.24
N ASN A 15 -15.98 13.38 -21.26
CA ASN A 15 -16.48 12.70 -20.06
C ASN A 15 -16.16 11.19 -20.12
N PRO A 16 -14.92 10.79 -19.77
CA PRO A 16 -14.45 9.41 -19.91
C PRO A 16 -15.23 8.43 -19.04
N GLU A 17 -15.72 8.86 -17.88
CA GLU A 17 -16.54 8.02 -16.98
C GLU A 17 -17.90 7.69 -17.61
N ARG A 18 -18.56 8.68 -18.23
CA ARG A 18 -19.82 8.46 -18.94
C ARG A 18 -19.62 7.56 -20.16
N ALA A 19 -18.55 7.77 -20.91
CA ALA A 19 -18.21 6.93 -22.06
C ALA A 19 -17.91 5.48 -21.64
N PHE A 20 -17.24 5.27 -20.50
CA PHE A 20 -16.99 3.95 -19.91
C PHE A 20 -18.29 3.23 -19.54
N LEU A 21 -19.18 3.90 -18.79
CA LEU A 21 -20.46 3.32 -18.40
C LEU A 21 -21.33 2.97 -19.62
N GLN A 22 -21.32 3.81 -20.65
CA GLN A 22 -22.07 3.58 -21.89
C GLN A 22 -21.46 2.42 -22.70
N HIS A 23 -20.14 2.31 -22.79
CA HIS A 23 -19.46 1.21 -23.47
C HIS A 23 -19.69 -0.15 -22.77
N MET A 24 -19.73 -0.15 -21.44
CA MET A 24 -20.03 -1.35 -20.64
C MET A 24 -21.51 -1.75 -20.71
N ALA A 25 -22.43 -0.77 -20.77
CA ALA A 25 -23.87 -1.03 -20.88
C ALA A 25 -24.29 -1.70 -22.20
N PHE A 26 -23.49 -1.54 -23.27
CA PHE A 26 -23.74 -2.17 -24.57
C PHE A 26 -22.84 -3.40 -24.84
N GLY A 27 -22.28 -4.01 -23.79
CA GLY A 27 -21.52 -5.25 -23.88
C GLY A 27 -20.22 -5.13 -24.67
N GLY A 28 -19.68 -3.92 -24.80
CA GLY A 28 -18.41 -3.73 -25.47
C GLY A 28 -17.23 -4.16 -24.60
N ASN A 29 -16.18 -4.68 -25.24
CA ASN A 29 -15.00 -5.18 -24.56
C ASN A 29 -14.25 -4.01 -23.89
N PRO A 30 -13.99 -4.06 -22.57
CA PRO A 30 -13.25 -3.00 -21.86
C PRO A 30 -11.83 -2.80 -22.41
N VAL A 31 -11.22 -3.81 -23.03
CA VAL A 31 -9.90 -3.71 -23.67
C VAL A 31 -9.92 -2.74 -24.87
N ASP A 32 -10.99 -2.74 -25.66
CA ASP A 32 -11.12 -1.86 -26.82
C ASP A 32 -11.24 -0.39 -26.39
N LEU A 33 -11.93 -0.13 -25.27
CA LEU A 33 -12.05 1.22 -24.72
C LEU A 33 -10.70 1.75 -24.23
N ILE A 34 -9.91 0.91 -23.56
CA ILE A 34 -8.57 1.27 -23.06
C ILE A 34 -7.63 1.59 -24.23
N LEU A 35 -7.62 0.77 -25.28
CA LEU A 35 -6.83 1.02 -26.50
C LEU A 35 -7.24 2.34 -27.18
N ASN A 36 -8.54 2.60 -27.29
CA ASN A 36 -9.04 3.84 -27.88
C ASN A 36 -8.69 5.09 -27.04
N LEU A 37 -8.73 4.99 -25.70
CA LEU A 37 -8.32 6.08 -24.80
C LEU A 37 -6.81 6.35 -24.87
N ALA A 38 -5.98 5.30 -24.93
CA ALA A 38 -4.54 5.42 -25.10
C ALA A 38 -4.19 6.11 -26.44
N GLN A 39 -4.86 5.70 -27.52
CA GLN A 39 -4.67 6.28 -28.85
C GLN A 39 -5.15 7.74 -28.92
N ALA A 40 -6.26 8.07 -28.25
CA ALA A 40 -6.76 9.44 -28.15
C ALA A 40 -5.81 10.37 -27.39
N ARG A 41 -5.03 9.85 -26.42
CA ARG A 41 -4.01 10.59 -25.66
C ARG A 41 -2.70 10.73 -26.45
N ALA A 42 -2.27 9.70 -27.17
CA ALA A 42 -1.08 9.77 -28.03
C ALA A 42 -1.20 10.88 -29.09
N ASN A 43 -2.39 11.03 -29.68
CA ASN A 43 -2.67 12.09 -30.66
C ASN A 43 -2.68 13.52 -30.08
N GLN A 44 -2.60 13.71 -28.76
CA GLN A 44 -2.44 15.04 -28.14
C GLN A 44 -0.98 15.46 -28.01
N GLY A 45 -0.03 14.51 -28.04
CA GLY A 45 1.40 14.80 -27.96
C GLY A 45 1.97 15.44 -29.23
N GLU A 46 1.30 15.30 -30.38
CA GLU A 46 1.79 15.78 -31.67
C GLU A 46 1.32 17.19 -32.05
N GLN A 47 0.37 17.79 -31.31
CA GLN A 47 -0.14 19.15 -31.62
C GLN A 47 0.50 20.29 -30.82
N SER A 48 1.43 20.00 -29.89
CA SER A 48 2.04 21.02 -29.01
C SER A 48 3.47 21.44 -29.39
N SER A 49 4.00 21.05 -30.56
CA SER A 49 5.35 21.44 -31.02
C SER A 49 5.38 22.18 -32.36
N SER A 50 4.76 23.35 -32.44
CA SER A 50 5.14 24.35 -33.44
C SER A 50 4.92 25.77 -32.90
N GLY A 51 6.01 26.54 -32.77
CA GLY A 51 5.97 27.91 -32.25
C GLY A 51 7.36 28.50 -32.02
N THR A 52 7.94 29.03 -33.10
CA THR A 52 9.31 29.58 -33.21
C THR A 52 9.39 31.05 -32.76
N THR A 53 10.44 31.36 -31.99
CA THR A 53 11.24 32.62 -31.86
C THR A 53 10.61 34.01 -31.71
N THR A 54 11.10 34.77 -30.72
CA THR A 54 11.82 36.09 -30.77
C THR A 54 11.94 36.57 -29.31
N GLY A 55 13.06 37.02 -28.75
CA GLY A 55 14.05 38.02 -29.17
C GLY A 55 14.01 39.17 -28.13
N GLY A 56 15.09 39.42 -27.37
CA GLY A 56 15.14 40.57 -26.45
C GLY A 56 16.21 40.51 -25.36
N SER A 57 17.35 41.15 -25.61
CA SER A 57 18.45 41.40 -24.67
C SER A 57 18.21 42.67 -23.85
N THR A 58 18.57 42.72 -22.56
CA THR A 58 19.26 43.89 -21.95
C THR A 58 19.79 43.63 -20.53
N SER A 59 21.10 43.87 -20.37
CA SER A 59 21.84 44.55 -19.28
C SER A 59 21.43 44.40 -17.80
N GLY A 60 22.30 43.70 -17.05
CA GLY A 60 23.14 44.22 -15.95
C GLY A 60 22.53 44.99 -14.77
N ASN A 61 22.75 44.50 -13.55
CA ASN A 61 23.34 45.32 -12.48
C ASN A 61 23.95 44.47 -11.34
N SER A 62 25.04 44.97 -10.79
CA SER A 62 25.87 44.45 -9.70
C SER A 62 25.53 45.10 -8.35
N GLY A 63 25.81 44.41 -7.23
CA GLY A 63 25.85 44.98 -5.87
C GLY A 63 25.65 43.90 -4.80
N GLN A 64 26.69 43.20 -4.31
CA GLN A 64 27.58 43.52 -3.18
C GLN A 64 26.90 43.78 -1.81
N SER A 65 27.16 42.85 -0.86
CA SER A 65 27.42 43.02 0.60
C SER A 65 26.34 43.70 1.47
N ASN A 66 26.03 43.34 2.73
CA ASN A 66 26.93 43.06 3.85
C ASN A 66 26.12 42.78 5.16
N THR A 67 26.72 42.00 6.07
CA THR A 67 26.75 42.14 7.56
C THR A 67 25.52 42.19 8.47
N GLY A 68 25.62 41.46 9.59
CA GLY A 68 25.33 42.01 10.94
C GLY A 68 24.42 41.15 11.82
N SER A 69 24.99 40.35 12.75
CA SER A 69 24.94 40.56 14.22
C SER A 69 23.55 40.45 14.88
N SER A 70 23.26 39.42 15.68
CA SER A 70 23.71 39.15 17.07
C SER A 70 22.69 39.61 18.13
N ASN A 71 22.32 38.64 18.99
CA ASN A 71 22.06 38.75 20.43
C ASN A 71 20.80 39.52 20.91
N ASN A 72 19.92 38.85 21.67
CA ASN A 72 20.04 38.64 23.14
C ASN A 72 18.67 38.58 23.86
N ARG A 73 18.65 37.69 24.86
CA ARG A 73 17.98 37.78 26.20
C ARG A 73 16.47 37.52 26.31
N THR A 74 16.08 36.42 26.96
CA THR A 74 15.88 36.19 28.42
C THR A 74 14.58 36.80 28.96
N ALA A 75 13.63 35.96 29.37
CA ALA A 75 12.88 36.12 30.62
C ALA A 75 12.00 34.89 30.91
N ALA A 76 12.05 34.46 32.16
CA ALA A 76 11.38 33.31 32.74
C ALA A 76 10.05 33.68 33.43
N ARG A 77 9.33 32.63 33.90
CA ARG A 77 8.20 32.59 34.87
C ARG A 77 6.81 32.76 34.22
N SER A 78 5.73 32.09 34.62
CA SER A 78 5.44 31.20 35.76
C SER A 78 4.01 30.64 35.62
N ARG A 79 3.83 29.37 36.02
CA ARG A 79 2.68 28.75 36.72
C ARG A 79 1.27 28.65 36.09
N GLN A 80 0.79 27.39 36.16
CA GLN A 80 -0.53 26.97 36.68
C GLN A 80 -1.79 27.37 35.90
N ASN A 81 -2.38 26.40 35.19
CA ASN A 81 -3.62 25.72 35.60
C ASN A 81 -4.32 25.10 34.39
N SER A 82 -4.43 23.77 34.41
CA SER A 82 -5.38 23.03 33.58
C SER A 82 -6.80 23.24 34.09
N PRO A 83 -7.80 23.13 33.21
CA PRO A 83 -8.89 22.20 33.52
C PRO A 83 -9.21 21.26 32.34
N ALA A 84 -9.22 19.96 32.68
CA ALA A 84 -10.10 18.93 32.18
C ALA A 84 -10.65 19.07 30.74
N VAL A 85 -9.88 18.58 29.76
CA VAL A 85 -10.46 18.13 28.49
C VAL A 85 -11.02 16.73 28.70
N GLN A 86 -12.35 16.66 28.76
CA GLN A 86 -13.13 15.45 28.89
C GLN A 86 -12.74 14.42 27.81
N ARG A 87 -12.24 13.27 28.25
CA ARG A 87 -12.16 12.03 27.45
C ARG A 87 -13.57 11.63 27.03
N ARG A 88 -14.00 12.07 25.83
CA ARG A 88 -15.09 11.41 25.11
C ARG A 88 -14.55 10.08 24.61
N THR A 89 -14.73 9.03 25.41
CA THR A 89 -14.67 7.64 24.95
C THR A 89 -15.80 7.42 23.95
N ARG A 90 -15.54 7.68 22.66
CA ARG A 90 -16.37 7.16 21.58
C ARG A 90 -16.14 5.64 21.53
N ARG A 91 -17.10 4.89 22.05
CA ARG A 91 -17.34 3.49 21.66
C ARG A 91 -17.37 3.46 20.13
N ARG A 92 -16.30 2.97 19.49
CA ARG A 92 -16.28 2.69 18.05
C ARG A 92 -17.29 1.58 17.77
N SER A 93 -18.30 1.92 17.00
CA SER A 93 -19.24 0.95 16.42
C SER A 93 -18.48 0.02 15.48
N ARG A 94 -18.69 -1.28 15.66
CA ARG A 94 -18.33 -2.37 14.74
C ARG A 94 -18.92 -2.12 13.35
N HIS A 95 -18.18 -1.45 12.48
CA HIS A 95 -18.12 -1.55 11.01
C HIS A 95 -17.35 -0.31 10.52
N GLU A 96 -16.01 -0.34 10.62
CA GLU A 96 -15.21 0.64 9.87
C GLU A 96 -15.16 0.20 8.39
N PRO A 97 -15.36 1.12 7.43
CA PRO A 97 -15.15 0.83 6.01
C PRO A 97 -13.71 0.37 5.78
N ASP A 98 -13.51 -0.58 4.85
CA ASP A 98 -12.19 -1.13 4.56
C ASP A 98 -11.22 -0.04 4.07
N PRO A 99 -10.16 0.32 4.82
CA PRO A 99 -9.16 1.31 4.40
C PRO A 99 -8.23 0.79 3.29
N SER A 100 -8.59 -0.30 2.61
CA SER A 100 -7.79 -0.91 1.55
C SER A 100 -7.76 -0.09 0.24
N SER A 101 -8.49 1.03 0.22
CA SER A 101 -8.54 2.10 -0.78
C SER A 101 -7.67 3.32 -0.43
N GLU A 102 -7.04 3.36 0.74
CA GLU A 102 -6.21 4.51 1.07
C GLU A 102 -4.97 4.47 0.16
N THR A 103 -4.89 5.50 -0.70
CA THR A 103 -3.64 6.15 -1.07
C THR A 103 -2.74 6.23 0.16
N ASN A 104 -1.46 6.49 -0.01
CA ASN A 104 -0.48 6.57 1.08
C ASN A 104 -0.80 7.56 2.25
N GLU A 105 -2.02 8.09 2.37
CA GLU A 105 -2.46 9.31 3.05
C GLU A 105 -2.51 9.32 4.58
N ASP A 106 -2.43 8.20 5.29
CA ASP A 106 -2.24 8.25 6.75
C ASP A 106 -0.73 8.21 7.13
N VAL A 107 0.01 9.20 6.61
CA VAL A 107 1.49 9.26 6.62
C VAL A 107 2.10 9.58 8.00
N GLN A 108 1.31 10.07 8.96
CA GLN A 108 1.84 10.56 10.25
C GLN A 108 1.31 9.84 11.49
N ASP A 109 0.35 8.93 11.35
CA ASP A 109 -0.22 8.26 12.50
C ASP A 109 0.66 7.11 12.98
N ILE A 110 1.11 7.23 14.23
CA ILE A 110 1.66 6.10 14.98
C ILE A 110 0.56 5.03 15.02
N ARG A 111 0.81 3.92 14.33
CA ARG A 111 -0.15 2.83 14.26
C ARG A 111 0.00 1.93 15.48
N ASP A 112 -1.15 1.51 15.98
CA ASP A 112 -1.20 0.48 17.01
C ASP A 112 -0.55 -0.84 16.53
N VAL A 113 0.02 -1.58 17.48
CA VAL A 113 0.78 -2.80 17.21
C VAL A 113 -0.12 -3.92 16.68
N ALA A 114 -1.35 -4.05 17.19
CA ALA A 114 -2.32 -5.00 16.67
C ALA A 114 -2.68 -4.65 15.23
N TYR A 115 -2.96 -3.37 14.96
CA TYR A 115 -3.22 -2.91 13.59
C TYR A 115 -2.07 -3.26 12.65
N HIS A 116 -0.82 -2.98 13.04
CA HIS A 116 0.33 -3.29 12.19
C HIS A 116 0.44 -4.78 11.87
N PHE A 117 0.49 -5.66 12.86
CA PHE A 117 0.68 -7.10 12.60
C PHE A 117 -0.51 -7.76 11.93
N VAL A 118 -1.75 -7.34 12.22
CA VAL A 118 -2.94 -7.78 11.46
C VAL A 118 -2.83 -7.38 10.00
N ARG A 119 -2.39 -6.15 9.71
CA ARG A 119 -2.13 -5.70 8.33
C ARG A 119 -1.00 -6.48 7.68
N ARG A 120 0.06 -6.83 8.41
CA ARG A 120 1.15 -7.66 7.87
C ARG A 120 0.67 -9.03 7.40
N LEU A 121 -0.24 -9.67 8.15
CA LEU A 121 -0.85 -10.94 7.76
C LEU A 121 -1.79 -10.75 6.55
N THR A 122 -2.79 -9.87 6.70
CA THR A 122 -3.86 -9.72 5.71
C THR A 122 -3.37 -9.14 4.39
N ARG A 123 -2.44 -8.16 4.42
CA ARG A 123 -1.86 -7.55 3.22
C ARG A 123 -0.92 -8.53 2.49
N PHE A 124 -0.26 -9.43 3.21
CA PHE A 124 0.51 -10.50 2.59
C PHE A 124 -0.36 -11.52 1.87
N VAL A 125 -1.54 -11.87 2.40
CA VAL A 125 -2.50 -12.70 1.66
C VAL A 125 -3.06 -11.96 0.45
N ARG A 126 -3.39 -10.66 0.59
CA ARG A 126 -3.81 -9.79 -0.51
C ARG A 126 -2.76 -9.72 -1.63
N LEU A 127 -1.47 -9.72 -1.28
CA LEU A 127 -0.37 -9.79 -2.25
C LEU A 127 -0.48 -11.00 -3.17
N GLY A 128 -0.94 -12.16 -2.67
CA GLY A 128 -1.15 -13.35 -3.50
C GLY A 128 -2.17 -13.13 -4.62
N GLY A 129 -3.29 -12.50 -4.31
CA GLY A 129 -4.31 -12.16 -5.33
C GLY A 129 -3.84 -11.08 -6.30
N ILE A 130 -3.08 -10.10 -5.82
CA ILE A 130 -2.41 -9.11 -6.69
C ILE A 130 -1.47 -9.82 -7.66
N GLY A 131 -0.64 -10.75 -7.17
CA GLY A 131 0.26 -11.55 -8.00
C GLY A 131 -0.48 -12.36 -9.06
N GLN A 132 -1.62 -12.96 -8.71
CA GLN A 132 -2.49 -13.62 -9.67
C GLN A 132 -3.01 -12.66 -10.75
N TYR A 133 -3.47 -11.47 -10.38
CA TYR A 133 -3.89 -10.45 -11.35
C TYR A 133 -2.75 -10.09 -12.32
N VAL A 134 -1.55 -9.82 -11.80
CA VAL A 134 -0.38 -9.48 -12.62
C VAL A 134 -0.07 -10.61 -13.60
N THR A 135 -0.06 -11.87 -13.15
CA THR A 135 0.11 -13.02 -14.04
C THR A 135 -0.94 -13.08 -15.14
N ASP A 136 -2.21 -12.85 -14.80
CA ASP A 136 -3.30 -12.89 -15.77
C ASP A 136 -3.17 -11.79 -16.84
N GLN A 137 -2.56 -10.65 -16.51
CA GLN A 137 -2.38 -9.52 -17.44
C GLN A 137 -1.08 -9.61 -18.26
N THR A 138 0.00 -10.12 -17.66
CA THR A 138 1.37 -10.03 -18.22
C THR A 138 1.90 -11.36 -18.75
N GLY A 139 1.32 -12.49 -18.32
CA GLY A 139 1.85 -13.81 -18.58
C GLY A 139 3.06 -14.19 -17.70
N ILE A 140 3.59 -13.27 -16.88
CA ILE A 140 4.66 -13.57 -15.92
C ILE A 140 4.12 -14.55 -14.88
N GLN A 141 4.78 -15.69 -14.71
CA GLN A 141 4.33 -16.72 -13.76
C GLN A 141 4.21 -16.16 -12.33
N ARG A 142 3.18 -16.56 -11.58
CA ARG A 142 2.90 -16.02 -10.23
C ARG A 142 4.09 -16.07 -9.28
N ALA A 143 4.83 -17.19 -9.33
CA ALA A 143 6.04 -17.41 -8.54
C ALA A 143 7.19 -16.43 -8.87
N ASN A 144 7.11 -15.75 -10.02
CA ASN A 144 8.10 -14.83 -10.56
C ASN A 144 7.61 -13.38 -10.55
N VAL A 145 6.41 -13.07 -10.03
CA VAL A 145 5.96 -11.68 -9.89
C VAL A 145 6.67 -10.99 -8.72
N PHE A 146 6.83 -11.73 -7.62
CA PHE A 146 7.48 -11.25 -6.41
C PHE A 146 8.60 -12.19 -5.99
N TYR A 147 9.70 -11.61 -5.51
CA TYR A 147 10.85 -12.36 -4.99
C TYR A 147 11.14 -11.99 -3.55
N GLU A 148 11.85 -12.86 -2.85
CA GLU A 148 12.39 -12.56 -1.53
C GLU A 148 13.33 -11.35 -1.57
N GLY A 149 13.33 -10.58 -0.49
CA GLY A 149 14.22 -9.43 -0.35
C GLY A 149 13.55 -8.23 0.30
N CYS A 150 14.36 -7.22 0.59
CA CYS A 150 13.86 -5.96 1.11
C CYS A 150 13.06 -5.26 0.01
N SER A 151 11.88 -4.72 0.36
CA SER A 151 11.27 -3.71 -0.50
C SER A 151 12.25 -2.56 -0.62
N GLU A 152 12.66 -2.24 -1.84
CA GLU A 152 13.52 -1.08 -2.17
C GLU A 152 12.67 0.16 -2.46
N HIS A 153 11.35 0.05 -2.31
CA HIS A 153 10.39 1.03 -2.77
C HIS A 153 9.79 1.81 -1.60
N GLN A 154 9.80 3.14 -1.74
CA GLN A 154 9.16 4.08 -0.81
C GLN A 154 9.66 3.97 0.65
N ASP A 155 10.94 3.66 0.85
CA ASP A 155 11.56 3.68 2.19
C ASP A 155 11.34 5.02 2.89
N ARG A 156 10.78 4.96 4.10
CA ARG A 156 10.51 6.15 4.92
C ARG A 156 11.39 6.18 6.16
N ARG A 157 11.65 7.41 6.63
CA ARG A 157 12.24 7.66 7.94
C ARG A 157 11.16 8.12 8.91
N CYS A 158 11.16 7.58 10.13
CA CYS A 158 10.32 8.06 11.21
C CYS A 158 11.12 9.02 12.08
N SER A 159 10.61 10.23 12.30
CA SER A 159 11.25 11.24 13.15
C SER A 159 10.79 11.17 14.62
N VAL A 160 9.80 10.34 14.93
CA VAL A 160 9.23 10.22 16.27
C VAL A 160 10.13 9.32 17.14
N PRO A 161 10.63 9.82 18.30
CA PRO A 161 11.43 9.00 19.21
C PRO A 161 10.71 7.71 19.63
N GLY A 162 11.45 6.61 19.68
CA GLY A 162 10.92 5.30 20.07
C GLY A 162 10.07 4.60 19.00
N HIS A 163 9.96 5.16 17.80
CA HIS A 163 9.19 4.61 16.69
C HIS A 163 10.05 4.39 15.45
N HIS A 164 9.70 3.36 14.69
CA HIS A 164 10.36 2.97 13.44
C HIS A 164 9.36 2.97 12.29
N ALA A 165 9.86 3.32 11.10
CA ALA A 165 9.19 3.00 9.85
C ALA A 165 9.32 1.49 9.59
N ALA A 166 8.20 0.82 9.34
CA ALA A 166 8.13 -0.61 9.13
C ALA A 166 7.27 -0.93 7.89
N HIS A 167 7.88 -1.57 6.91
CA HIS A 167 7.15 -2.14 5.77
C HIS A 167 6.16 -3.19 6.24
N VAL A 168 4.96 -3.18 5.66
CA VAL A 168 3.92 -4.16 6.00
C VAL A 168 4.13 -5.49 5.26
N VAL A 169 4.67 -5.42 4.05
CA VAL A 169 5.05 -6.57 3.21
C VAL A 169 6.49 -6.38 2.76
N ARG A 170 7.29 -7.44 2.81
CA ARG A 170 8.71 -7.39 2.43
C ARG A 170 8.98 -8.34 1.26
N VAL A 171 8.86 -7.79 0.05
CA VAL A 171 9.11 -8.50 -1.22
C VAL A 171 9.75 -7.53 -2.22
N ARG A 172 10.42 -8.07 -3.22
CA ARG A 172 10.84 -7.34 -4.43
C ARG A 172 9.85 -7.61 -5.55
N ILE A 173 9.65 -6.63 -6.43
CA ILE A 173 8.84 -6.77 -7.64
C ILE A 173 9.78 -7.19 -8.78
N ASN A 174 9.31 -8.06 -9.67
CA ASN A 174 10.05 -8.39 -10.88
C ASN A 174 10.29 -7.14 -11.75
N GLY A 175 11.53 -6.90 -12.15
CA GLY A 175 11.92 -5.76 -12.98
C GLY A 175 11.29 -5.76 -14.38
N ASP A 176 10.93 -6.94 -14.90
CA ASP A 176 10.21 -7.04 -16.19
C ASP A 176 8.83 -6.36 -16.10
N VAL A 177 8.19 -6.38 -14.91
CA VAL A 177 6.92 -5.66 -14.69
C VAL A 177 7.12 -4.15 -14.78
N GLU A 178 8.25 -3.62 -14.27
CA GLU A 178 8.57 -2.19 -14.34
C GLU A 178 8.81 -1.72 -15.78
N ILE A 179 9.52 -2.54 -16.56
CA ILE A 179 9.94 -2.19 -17.92
C ILE A 179 8.79 -2.36 -18.91
N GLU A 180 8.07 -3.47 -18.85
CA GLU A 180 7.08 -3.86 -19.86
C GLU A 180 5.65 -3.41 -19.52
N PHE A 181 5.33 -3.23 -18.23
CA PHE A 181 3.97 -2.93 -17.76
C PHE A 181 3.96 -1.81 -16.70
N PRO A 182 4.46 -0.60 -17.04
CA PRO A 182 4.61 0.51 -16.07
C PRO A 182 3.30 0.91 -15.37
N GLU A 183 2.15 0.80 -16.05
CA GLU A 183 0.82 1.05 -15.49
C GLU A 183 0.40 0.04 -14.41
N ILE A 184 0.91 -1.19 -14.47
CA ILE A 184 0.74 -2.21 -13.44
C ILE A 184 1.78 -2.00 -12.33
N PHE A 185 3.01 -1.62 -12.72
CA PHE A 185 4.11 -1.45 -11.78
C PHE A 185 3.87 -0.35 -10.74
N GLU A 186 3.34 0.81 -11.12
CA GLU A 186 3.21 1.93 -10.18
C GLU A 186 2.26 1.62 -8.99
N PRO A 187 1.06 1.03 -9.22
CA PRO A 187 0.21 0.57 -8.13
C PRO A 187 0.86 -0.54 -7.29
N LEU A 188 1.61 -1.47 -7.91
CA LEU A 188 2.35 -2.52 -7.19
C LEU A 188 3.43 -1.95 -6.28
N ARG A 189 4.23 -1.02 -6.81
CA ARG A 189 5.28 -0.30 -6.09
C ARG A 189 4.70 0.41 -4.87
N THR A 190 3.56 1.07 -5.04
CA THR A 190 2.83 1.69 -3.92
C THR A 190 2.30 0.66 -2.92
N PHE A 191 1.79 -0.47 -3.39
CA PHE A 191 1.29 -1.52 -2.50
C PHE A 191 2.37 -2.11 -1.61
N VAL A 192 3.53 -2.45 -2.21
CA VAL A 192 4.67 -3.10 -1.57
C VAL A 192 5.48 -2.12 -0.73
N GLY A 193 5.59 -0.86 -1.14
CA GLY A 193 6.25 0.21 -0.37
C GLY A 193 5.46 0.72 0.85
N HIS A 194 4.28 0.15 1.10
CA HIS A 194 3.41 0.58 2.19
C HIS A 194 4.05 0.37 3.56
N THR A 195 4.20 1.48 4.28
CA THR A 195 4.96 1.57 5.53
C THR A 195 4.07 2.10 6.65
N HIS A 196 4.20 1.53 7.85
CA HIS A 196 3.60 2.07 9.08
C HIS A 196 4.69 2.65 9.99
N PHE A 197 4.34 3.65 10.81
CA PHE A 197 5.14 4.03 11.97
C PHE A 197 4.67 3.24 13.19
N VAL A 198 5.58 2.47 13.78
CA VAL A 198 5.28 1.54 14.87
C VAL A 198 6.30 1.67 15.99
N PRO A 199 5.96 1.29 17.23
CA PRO A 199 6.95 1.21 18.30
C PRO A 199 8.17 0.38 17.89
N GLN A 200 9.36 0.85 18.24
CA GLN A 200 10.63 0.26 17.81
C GLN A 200 10.72 -1.26 18.05
N TYR A 201 10.19 -1.75 19.17
CA TYR A 201 10.22 -3.18 19.51
C TYR A 201 9.40 -4.07 18.55
N ALA A 202 8.41 -3.50 17.86
CA ALA A 202 7.61 -4.22 16.86
C ALA A 202 8.35 -4.38 15.52
N ASN A 203 9.39 -3.57 15.27
CA ASN A 203 10.17 -3.60 14.03
C ASN A 203 11.68 -3.73 14.28
N VAL A 204 12.08 -4.86 14.87
CA VAL A 204 13.48 -5.24 15.09
C VAL A 204 13.85 -6.42 14.18
N TRP A 205 14.91 -6.25 13.38
CA TRP A 205 15.38 -7.29 12.43
C TRP A 205 15.77 -8.62 13.10
N ARG A 206 16.47 -8.55 14.23
CA ARG A 206 16.80 -9.74 15.06
C ARG A 206 15.74 -10.03 16.12
N GLY A 207 14.54 -9.47 15.97
CA GLY A 207 13.41 -9.63 16.88
C GLY A 207 12.15 -10.04 16.12
N LEU A 208 10.99 -9.65 16.65
CA LEU A 208 9.68 -10.06 16.12
C LEU A 208 9.45 -9.59 14.68
N GLY A 209 9.78 -8.34 14.36
CA GLY A 209 9.61 -7.79 13.01
C GLY A 209 10.33 -8.61 11.93
N GLY A 210 11.60 -8.96 12.17
CA GLY A 210 12.35 -9.81 11.25
C GLY A 210 11.92 -11.27 11.24
N GLU A 211 11.30 -11.79 12.31
CA GLU A 211 10.69 -13.12 12.27
C GLU A 211 9.45 -13.15 11.38
N ILE A 212 8.61 -12.10 11.45
CA ILE A 212 7.48 -11.95 10.52
C ILE A 212 7.96 -11.78 9.08
N ASP A 213 9.05 -11.03 8.83
CA ASP A 213 9.66 -10.93 7.50
C ASP A 213 10.02 -12.33 6.95
N ARG A 214 10.69 -13.17 7.73
CA ARG A 214 11.07 -14.55 7.33
C ARG A 214 9.86 -15.45 7.10
N ILE A 215 8.77 -15.24 7.83
CA ILE A 215 7.51 -15.97 7.58
C ILE A 215 6.94 -15.57 6.22
N GLN A 216 6.89 -14.26 5.91
CA GLN A 216 6.42 -13.78 4.61
C GLN A 216 7.27 -14.36 3.46
N GLU A 217 8.60 -14.32 3.60
CA GLU A 217 9.54 -14.93 2.66
C GLU A 217 9.27 -16.42 2.43
N ARG A 218 9.19 -17.21 3.52
CA ARG A 218 8.93 -18.66 3.45
C ARG A 218 7.60 -19.01 2.76
N PHE A 219 6.56 -18.22 3.00
CA PHE A 219 5.23 -18.47 2.45
C PHE A 219 4.99 -17.82 1.08
N LEU A 220 5.93 -17.04 0.55
CA LEU A 220 5.76 -16.32 -0.71
C LEU A 220 5.49 -17.27 -1.89
N GLN A 221 6.21 -18.38 -1.94
CA GLN A 221 6.00 -19.39 -2.97
C GLN A 221 4.70 -20.16 -2.78
N GLU A 222 4.24 -20.37 -1.54
CA GLU A 222 2.98 -21.06 -1.31
C GLU A 222 1.78 -20.20 -1.67
N ILE A 223 1.80 -18.92 -1.27
CA ILE A 223 0.70 -18.00 -1.54
C ILE A 223 0.54 -17.74 -3.04
N SER A 224 1.62 -17.78 -3.82
CA SER A 224 1.59 -17.65 -5.28
C SER A 224 0.86 -18.82 -5.97
N THR A 225 0.73 -19.98 -5.31
CA THR A 225 0.00 -21.14 -5.86
C THR A 225 -1.50 -21.11 -5.59
N VAL A 226 -1.97 -20.20 -4.74
CA VAL A 226 -3.40 -20.09 -4.42
C VAL A 226 -4.15 -19.49 -5.61
N ASP A 227 -5.26 -20.10 -5.99
CA ASP A 227 -6.21 -19.53 -6.93
C ASP A 227 -7.32 -18.78 -6.17
N PHE A 228 -7.27 -17.46 -6.22
CA PHE A 228 -8.23 -16.56 -5.60
C PHE A 228 -9.44 -16.26 -6.50
N ARG A 229 -9.45 -16.71 -7.77
CA ARG A 229 -10.66 -16.63 -8.62
C ARG A 229 -11.62 -17.78 -8.35
N GLY A 230 -11.04 -18.96 -8.04
CA GLY A 230 -11.78 -20.16 -7.69
C GLY A 230 -12.33 -20.15 -6.26
N GLY A 231 -12.82 -21.33 -5.85
CA GLY A 231 -13.28 -21.57 -4.49
C GLY A 231 -12.15 -21.94 -3.52
N MET A 232 -12.39 -21.78 -2.23
CA MET A 232 -11.47 -22.21 -1.18
C MET A 232 -11.43 -23.74 -1.08
N THR A 233 -10.41 -24.35 -1.70
CA THR A 233 -10.16 -25.81 -1.61
C THR A 233 -9.47 -26.18 -0.29
N SER A 234 -9.46 -27.46 0.07
CA SER A 234 -8.75 -27.93 1.27
C SER A 234 -7.26 -27.59 1.27
N ARG A 235 -6.61 -27.60 0.09
CA ARG A 235 -5.21 -27.19 -0.05
C ARG A 235 -5.03 -25.69 0.23
N VAL A 236 -5.91 -24.85 -0.30
CA VAL A 236 -5.87 -23.40 -0.05
C VAL A 236 -6.13 -23.11 1.43
N GLU A 237 -7.11 -23.76 2.02
CA GLU A 237 -7.41 -23.64 3.44
C GLU A 237 -6.19 -24.03 4.31
N ASP A 238 -5.50 -25.12 3.97
CA ASP A 238 -4.28 -25.55 4.67
C ASP A 238 -3.15 -24.51 4.58
N ILE A 239 -2.86 -23.97 3.39
CA ILE A 239 -1.84 -22.93 3.19
C ILE A 239 -2.12 -21.72 4.08
N LEU A 240 -3.34 -21.19 4.02
CA LEU A 240 -3.74 -20.01 4.81
C LEU A 240 -3.73 -20.30 6.33
N ARG A 241 -4.11 -21.51 6.73
CA ARG A 241 -4.06 -21.95 8.13
C ARG A 241 -2.63 -22.03 8.64
N ARG A 242 -1.70 -22.62 7.88
CA ARG A 242 -0.28 -22.69 8.26
C ARG A 242 0.37 -21.31 8.30
N LEU A 243 0.05 -20.42 7.35
CA LEU A 243 0.51 -19.04 7.36
C LEU A 243 0.03 -18.31 8.63
N LYS A 244 -1.27 -18.35 8.92
CA LYS A 244 -1.85 -17.76 10.13
C LYS A 244 -1.20 -18.32 11.39
N GLN A 245 -1.03 -19.64 11.46
CA GLN A 245 -0.43 -20.30 12.61
C GLN A 245 1.03 -19.87 12.82
N ALA A 246 1.82 -19.74 11.75
CA ALA A 246 3.20 -19.27 11.85
C ALA A 246 3.30 -17.85 12.44
N PHE A 247 2.38 -16.95 12.08
CA PHE A 247 2.28 -15.62 12.71
C PHE A 247 1.98 -15.73 14.22
N LEU A 248 0.99 -16.54 14.59
CA LEU A 248 0.61 -16.75 15.99
C LEU A 248 1.74 -17.37 16.81
N ASP A 249 2.50 -18.32 16.24
CA ASP A 249 3.62 -18.97 16.90
C ASP A 249 4.78 -18.00 17.14
N ALA A 250 5.08 -17.13 16.19
CA ALA A 250 6.10 -16.09 16.33
C ALA A 250 5.72 -15.09 17.45
N LEU A 251 4.46 -14.62 17.47
CA LEU A 251 3.96 -13.73 18.50
C LEU A 251 3.93 -14.39 19.88
N GLY A 252 3.43 -15.62 19.97
CA GLY A 252 3.41 -16.38 21.23
C GLY A 252 4.81 -16.65 21.76
N SER A 253 5.76 -16.95 20.89
CA SER A 253 7.17 -17.13 21.26
C SER A 253 7.81 -15.82 21.72
N ALA A 254 7.48 -14.69 21.07
CA ALA A 254 7.90 -13.37 21.51
C ALA A 254 7.40 -13.08 22.93
N VAL A 255 6.11 -13.31 23.23
CA VAL A 255 5.54 -13.14 24.57
C VAL A 255 6.25 -13.99 25.62
N ARG A 256 6.55 -15.27 25.32
CA ARG A 256 7.23 -16.19 26.25
C ARG A 256 8.72 -15.93 26.43
N SER A 257 9.34 -15.12 25.57
CA SER A 257 10.80 -14.95 25.54
C SER A 257 11.39 -14.18 26.74
N GLY A 258 10.57 -13.48 27.52
CA GLY A 258 11.03 -12.59 28.59
C GLY A 258 11.73 -11.31 28.12
N ARG A 259 11.82 -11.08 26.80
CA ARG A 259 12.49 -9.89 26.21
C ARG A 259 11.63 -8.62 26.23
N TYR A 260 10.34 -8.75 26.46
CA TYR A 260 9.37 -7.66 26.40
C TYR A 260 8.88 -7.28 27.79
N ASN A 261 8.68 -5.99 28.03
CA ASN A 261 8.12 -5.51 29.29
C ASN A 261 6.61 -5.78 29.38
N ALA A 262 6.01 -5.54 30.56
CA ALA A 262 4.61 -5.85 30.82
C ALA A 262 3.62 -5.12 29.88
N GLN A 263 3.92 -3.90 29.43
CA GLN A 263 3.06 -3.19 28.46
C GLN A 263 3.18 -3.83 27.08
N GLN A 264 4.39 -4.07 26.61
CA GLN A 264 4.65 -4.70 25.32
C GLN A 264 4.03 -6.11 25.23
N VAL A 265 4.07 -6.88 26.32
CA VAL A 265 3.40 -8.19 26.39
C VAL A 265 1.87 -8.04 26.28
N ARG A 266 1.27 -7.01 26.88
CA ARG A 266 -0.18 -6.74 26.69
C ARG A 266 -0.48 -6.44 25.23
N ASP A 267 0.29 -5.55 24.60
CA ASP A 267 0.09 -5.17 23.20
C ASP A 267 0.23 -6.39 22.26
N LEU A 268 1.20 -7.26 22.53
CA LEU A 268 1.38 -8.51 21.76
C LEU A 268 0.25 -9.52 21.98
N ASN A 269 -0.30 -9.62 23.19
CA ASN A 269 -1.48 -10.46 23.43
C ASN A 269 -2.71 -9.93 22.70
N GLU A 270 -2.90 -8.61 22.62
CA GLU A 270 -3.97 -8.01 21.81
C GLU A 270 -3.82 -8.37 20.33
N VAL A 271 -2.59 -8.36 19.80
CA VAL A 271 -2.31 -8.83 18.43
C VAL A 271 -2.70 -10.30 18.25
N ILE A 272 -2.33 -11.16 19.20
CA ILE A 272 -2.62 -12.60 19.15
C ILE A 272 -4.14 -12.83 19.10
N GLU A 273 -4.90 -12.15 19.95
CA GLU A 273 -6.36 -12.25 19.96
C GLU A 273 -6.95 -11.72 18.64
N ALA A 274 -6.51 -10.56 18.17
CA ALA A 274 -6.97 -10.00 16.90
C ALA A 274 -6.70 -10.94 15.71
N ILE A 275 -5.52 -11.57 15.63
CA ILE A 275 -5.22 -12.55 14.58
C ILE A 275 -6.05 -13.82 14.75
N ARG A 276 -6.27 -14.29 15.99
CA ARG A 276 -7.10 -15.48 16.26
C ARG A 276 -8.52 -15.31 15.74
N GLU A 277 -9.11 -14.13 15.90
CA GLU A 277 -10.47 -13.81 15.44
C GLU A 277 -10.61 -13.84 13.91
N ILE A 278 -9.55 -13.58 13.14
CA ILE A 278 -9.61 -13.61 11.67
C ILE A 278 -9.79 -15.05 11.18
N THR A 279 -10.93 -15.39 10.60
CA THR A 279 -11.19 -16.70 10.02
C THR A 279 -10.35 -16.96 8.78
N ILE A 280 -10.14 -18.23 8.44
CA ILE A 280 -9.42 -18.59 7.19
C ILE A 280 -10.18 -18.11 5.95
N ARG A 281 -11.52 -18.08 6.03
CA ARG A 281 -12.37 -17.51 4.98
C ARG A 281 -12.11 -16.02 4.79
N GLU A 282 -12.04 -15.24 5.87
CA GLU A 282 -11.71 -13.80 5.78
C GLU A 282 -10.32 -13.57 5.20
N LEU A 283 -9.33 -14.41 5.52
CA LEU A 283 -8.02 -14.34 4.86
C LEU A 283 -8.13 -14.64 3.36
N PHE A 284 -8.89 -15.67 2.97
CA PHE A 284 -9.10 -15.97 1.56
C PHE A 284 -9.76 -14.81 0.82
N GLU A 285 -10.80 -14.19 1.40
CA GLU A 285 -11.42 -12.99 0.82
C GLU A 285 -10.43 -11.82 0.71
N LYS A 286 -9.50 -11.63 1.65
CA LYS A 286 -8.43 -10.62 1.51
C LYS A 286 -7.52 -10.89 0.30
N GLY A 287 -7.29 -12.16 -0.02
CA GLY A 287 -6.64 -12.54 -1.27
C GLY A 287 -7.47 -12.16 -2.49
N ARG A 288 -8.78 -12.41 -2.46
CA ARG A 288 -9.71 -12.01 -3.54
C ARG A 288 -9.76 -10.51 -3.75
N ASP A 289 -9.74 -9.73 -2.68
CA ASP A 289 -9.63 -8.26 -2.73
C ASP A 289 -8.37 -7.81 -3.48
N GLY A 290 -7.33 -8.64 -3.53
CA GLY A 290 -6.10 -8.39 -4.27
C GLY A 290 -6.28 -8.43 -5.78
N LEU A 291 -7.21 -9.25 -6.29
CA LEU A 291 -7.44 -9.39 -7.74
C LEU A 291 -7.90 -8.08 -8.40
N ASN A 292 -8.54 -7.20 -7.63
CA ASN A 292 -9.08 -5.94 -8.13
C ASN A 292 -8.20 -4.74 -7.77
N TYR A 293 -7.12 -4.93 -6.99
CA TYR A 293 -6.36 -3.80 -6.45
C TYR A 293 -5.78 -2.92 -7.56
N ILE A 294 -5.12 -3.50 -8.57
CA ILE A 294 -4.52 -2.73 -9.66
C ILE A 294 -5.60 -1.99 -10.45
N LEU A 295 -6.69 -2.67 -10.82
CA LEU A 295 -7.83 -2.06 -11.52
C LEU A 295 -8.43 -0.85 -10.81
N LEU A 296 -8.44 -0.86 -9.48
CA LEU A 296 -8.98 0.23 -8.67
C LEU A 296 -7.99 1.37 -8.42
N ASN A 297 -6.72 1.20 -8.79
CA ASN A 297 -5.64 2.17 -8.54
C ASN A 297 -4.89 2.59 -9.81
N MET A 298 -5.44 2.29 -11.00
CA MET A 298 -5.05 2.86 -12.29
C MET A 298 -5.89 4.10 -12.60
#